data_AF-A0A3M1CFR6-F1
#
_entry.id   AF-A0A3M1CFR6-F1
#
_cell.length_a   1.000
_cell.length_b   1.000
_cell.length_c   1.000
_cell.angle_alpha   90.00
_cell.angle_beta   90.00
_cell.angle_gamma   90.00
#
_symmetry.space_group_name_H-M   'P 1'
#
loop_
_entity.id
_entity.type
_entity.pdbx_description
1 polymer ?
#
loop_
_entity_poly.entity_id
_entity_poly.type
_entity_poly.pdbx_seq_one_letter_code
_entity_poly.pdbx_strand_id
1 'polypeptide(L)'
;MTVRATAISLCLLAFCRVAAAGPFERKLDLVERGNSEYARNNFEKALEAYEKAEELVSNRPLLHFNRGAALYKLGRHREAREAFQRALGVKDPQMKKRI
;
A
#
# COMPACT_ATOMS: atom_id res chain seq x y z
N MET A 1 -39.01 33.92 -21.46
CA MET A 1 -39.14 32.56 -20.88
C MET A 1 -37.78 31.85 -20.84
N THR A 2 -36.75 32.44 -20.20
CA THR A 2 -35.35 32.00 -20.35
C THR A 2 -34.66 31.57 -19.04
N VAL A 3 -35.40 31.43 -17.93
CA VAL A 3 -34.80 31.17 -16.60
C VAL A 3 -34.74 29.67 -16.25
N ARG A 4 -35.33 28.78 -17.05
CA ARG A 4 -35.39 27.33 -16.74
C ARG A 4 -34.25 26.49 -17.33
N ALA A 5 -33.53 26.99 -18.33
CA ALA A 5 -32.48 26.21 -19.02
C ALA A 5 -31.09 26.30 -18.35
N THR A 6 -30.83 27.32 -17.53
CA THR A 6 -29.52 27.52 -16.89
C THR A 6 -29.34 26.71 -15.60
N ALA A 7 -30.43 26.33 -14.93
CA ALA A 7 -30.38 25.54 -13.69
C ALA A 7 -29.90 24.10 -13.91
N ILE A 8 -30.20 23.51 -15.07
CA ILE A 8 -29.78 22.14 -15.41
C ILE A 8 -28.29 22.11 -15.79
N SER A 9 -27.77 23.20 -16.37
CA SER A 9 -26.35 23.30 -16.78
C SER A 9 -25.39 23.45 -15.60
N LEU A 10 -25.84 24.05 -14.48
CA LEU A 10 -25.04 24.21 -13.27
C LEU A 10 -24.90 22.95 -12.40
N CYS A 11 -25.71 21.91 -12.66
CA CYS A 11 -25.66 20.67 -11.87
C CYS A 11 -24.60 19.68 -12.37
N LEU A 12 -24.21 19.74 -13.66
CA LEU A 12 -23.22 18.83 -14.24
C LEU A 12 -21.76 19.23 -13.94
N LEU A 13 -21.51 20.51 -13.62
CA LEU A 13 -20.16 20.98 -13.26
C LEU A 13 -19.81 20.76 -11.78
N ALA A 14 -20.79 20.40 -10.93
CA ALA A 14 -20.54 20.02 -9.55
C ALA A 14 -20.10 18.55 -9.39
N PHE A 15 -20.28 17.72 -10.42
CA PHE A 15 -20.00 16.27 -10.34
C PHE A 15 -18.61 15.85 -10.88
N CYS A 16 -17.78 16.80 -11.35
CA CYS A 16 -16.52 16.48 -12.02
C CYS A 16 -15.25 16.93 -11.28
N ARG A 17 -15.29 17.08 -9.95
CA ARG A 17 -14.09 17.45 -9.18
C ARG A 17 -13.72 16.62 -7.95
N VAL A 18 -14.48 15.60 -7.58
CA VAL A 18 -14.16 14.80 -6.36
C VAL A 18 -14.23 13.30 -6.64
N ALA A 19 -13.62 12.83 -7.73
CA ALA A 19 -13.46 11.40 -7.98
C ALA A 19 -12.37 11.11 -9.02
N ALA A 20 -11.11 11.45 -8.72
CA ALA A 20 -9.99 11.07 -9.60
C ALA A 20 -8.75 10.55 -8.85
N ALA A 21 -8.91 10.05 -7.63
CA ALA A 21 -7.95 9.10 -7.04
C ALA A 21 -8.68 7.77 -6.91
N GLY A 22 -8.75 7.03 -8.02
CA GLY A 22 -9.32 5.69 -8.05
C GLY A 22 -8.62 4.78 -7.01
N PRO A 23 -9.21 3.62 -6.67
CA PRO A 23 -8.59 2.67 -5.75
C PRO A 23 -7.18 2.26 -6.19
N PHE A 24 -6.87 2.35 -7.49
CA PHE A 24 -5.55 2.08 -8.05
C PHE A 24 -4.47 3.10 -7.64
N GLU A 25 -4.77 4.39 -7.75
CA GLU A 25 -3.83 5.49 -7.41
C GLU A 25 -3.50 5.53 -5.92
N ARG A 26 -4.51 5.30 -5.05
CA ARG A 26 -4.31 5.22 -3.59
C ARG A 26 -3.39 4.06 -3.17
N LYS A 27 -3.25 3.02 -3.99
CA LYS A 27 -2.41 1.85 -3.68
C LYS A 27 -0.92 2.11 -3.89
N LEU A 28 -0.57 2.79 -4.99
CA LEU A 28 0.82 3.16 -5.27
C LEU A 28 1.32 4.16 -4.23
N ASP A 29 0.47 5.13 -3.88
CA ASP A 29 0.75 6.17 -2.88
C ASP A 29 1.18 5.59 -1.53
N LEU A 30 0.53 4.53 -1.03
CA LEU A 30 0.88 3.94 0.27
C LEU A 30 2.24 3.24 0.25
N VAL A 31 2.60 2.56 -0.85
CA VAL A 31 3.91 1.91 -0.97
C VAL A 31 5.02 2.96 -1.08
N GLU A 32 4.79 4.01 -1.86
CA GLU A 32 5.74 5.13 -1.98
C GLU A 32 5.90 5.87 -0.66
N ARG A 33 4.80 6.08 0.08
CA ARG A 33 4.83 6.65 1.42
C ARG A 33 5.61 5.75 2.38
N GLY A 34 5.40 4.44 2.35
CA GLY A 34 6.17 3.49 3.13
C GLY A 34 7.67 3.55 2.81
N ASN A 35 8.03 3.62 1.53
CA ASN A 35 9.42 3.75 1.09
C ASN A 35 10.05 5.07 1.56
N SER A 36 9.28 6.17 1.52
CA SER A 36 9.71 7.49 1.98
C SER A 36 9.98 7.49 3.49
N GLU A 37 9.09 6.90 4.29
CA GLU A 37 9.30 6.74 5.74
C GLU A 37 10.47 5.80 6.05
N TYR A 38 10.66 4.74 5.26
CA TYR A 38 11.81 3.85 5.39
C TYR A 38 13.13 4.59 5.14
N ALA A 39 13.18 5.42 4.11
CA ALA A 39 14.35 6.27 3.80
C ALA A 39 14.67 7.28 4.91
N ARG A 40 13.65 7.70 5.68
CA ARG A 40 13.79 8.55 6.87
C ARG A 40 14.16 7.77 8.14
N ASN A 41 14.37 6.46 8.05
CA ASN A 41 14.56 5.55 9.19
C ASN A 41 13.35 5.46 10.14
N ASN A 42 12.17 5.92 9.72
CA ASN A 42 10.92 5.78 10.48
C ASN A 42 10.29 4.42 10.18
N PHE A 43 10.94 3.35 10.62
CA PHE A 43 10.60 1.99 10.20
C PHE A 43 9.20 1.54 10.68
N GLU A 44 8.71 2.03 11.82
CA GLU A 44 7.34 1.76 12.29
C GLU A 44 6.29 2.38 11.36
N LYS A 45 6.50 3.63 10.94
CA LYS A 45 5.58 4.30 10.00
C LYS A 45 5.63 3.67 8.61
N ALA A 46 6.83 3.25 8.18
CA ALA A 46 6.99 2.50 6.95
C ALA A 46 6.19 1.19 6.99
N LEU A 47 6.30 0.46 8.11
CA LEU A 47 5.56 -0.78 8.34
C LEU A 47 4.04 -0.56 8.30
N GLU A 48 3.53 0.46 8.98
CA GLU A 48 2.09 0.80 8.98
C GLU A 48 1.59 1.09 7.56
N ALA A 49 2.36 1.83 6.76
CA ALA A 49 2.01 2.12 5.38
C ALA A 49 2.00 0.86 4.50
N TYR A 50 2.96 -0.05 4.68
CA TYR A 50 2.99 -1.32 3.96
C TYR A 50 1.85 -2.25 4.35
N GLU A 51 1.45 -2.29 5.63
CA GLU A 51 0.32 -3.09 6.11
C GLU A 51 -1.00 -2.60 5.52
N LYS A 52 -1.22 -1.27 5.50
CA LYS A 52 -2.38 -0.68 4.80
C LYS A 52 -2.36 -0.95 3.30
N ALA A 53 -1.18 -0.99 2.67
CA ALA A 53 -1.05 -1.35 1.27
C ALA A 53 -1.41 -2.83 1.02
N GLU A 54 -1.11 -3.74 1.96
CA GLU A 54 -1.42 -5.17 1.88
C GLU A 54 -2.94 -5.42 1.94
N GLU A 55 -3.68 -4.67 2.75
CA GLU A 55 -5.15 -4.74 2.82
C GLU A 55 -5.83 -4.39 1.48
N LEU A 56 -5.23 -3.51 0.70
CA LEU A 56 -5.79 -3.02 -0.57
C LEU A 56 -5.31 -3.82 -1.79
N VAL A 57 -4.16 -4.49 -1.68
CA VAL A 57 -3.56 -5.34 -2.71
C VAL A 57 -2.93 -6.56 -2.06
N SER A 58 -3.72 -7.62 -1.94
CA SER A 58 -3.17 -8.95 -1.68
C SER A 58 -2.23 -9.34 -2.81
N ASN A 59 -1.03 -9.82 -2.46
CA ASN A 59 -0.11 -10.55 -3.34
C ASN A 59 0.80 -9.70 -4.26
N ARG A 60 1.59 -8.77 -3.69
CA ARG A 60 2.78 -8.22 -4.35
C ARG A 60 4.07 -8.68 -3.64
N PRO A 61 4.92 -9.49 -4.28
CA PRO A 61 6.23 -9.89 -3.76
C PRO A 61 7.07 -8.73 -3.19
N LEU A 62 7.14 -7.62 -3.94
CA LEU A 62 7.91 -6.44 -3.54
C LEU A 62 7.39 -5.80 -2.24
N LEU A 63 6.08 -5.81 -2.01
CA LEU A 63 5.50 -5.24 -0.79
C LEU A 63 5.93 -6.04 0.44
N HIS A 64 5.89 -7.37 0.35
CA HIS A 64 6.35 -8.24 1.43
C HIS A 64 7.87 -8.13 1.65
N PHE A 65 8.65 -7.88 0.59
CA PHE A 65 10.08 -7.60 0.73
C PHE A 65 10.31 -6.29 1.50
N ASN A 66 9.65 -5.19 1.12
CA ASN A 66 9.79 -3.90 1.78
C ASN A 66 9.33 -3.97 3.26
N ARG A 67 8.24 -4.70 3.52
CA ARG A 67 7.77 -5.01 4.87
C ARG A 67 8.82 -5.78 5.67
N GLY A 68 9.42 -6.82 5.07
CA GLY A 68 10.49 -7.60 5.70
C GLY A 68 11.72 -6.77 6.02
N ALA A 69 12.10 -5.86 5.13
CA ALA A 69 13.22 -4.94 5.36
C ALA A 69 12.95 -3.98 6.53
N ALA A 70 11.73 -3.44 6.65
CA ALA A 70 11.32 -2.60 7.77
C ALA A 70 11.36 -3.38 9.11
N LEU A 71 10.78 -4.58 9.12
CA LEU A 71 10.81 -5.46 10.30
C LEU A 71 12.23 -5.84 10.72
N TYR A 72 13.12 -6.09 9.76
CA TYR A 72 14.51 -6.39 10.05
C TYR A 72 15.22 -5.22 10.74
N LYS A 73 15.00 -3.98 10.27
CA LYS A 73 15.55 -2.77 10.89
C LYS A 73 15.00 -2.50 12.29
N LEU A 74 13.78 -2.94 12.56
CA LEU A 74 13.15 -2.91 13.88
C LEU A 74 13.62 -4.04 14.83
N GLY A 75 14.51 -4.92 14.39
CA GLY A 75 14.93 -6.09 15.18
C GLY A 75 13.90 -7.23 15.23
N ARG A 76 12.78 -7.11 14.50
CA ARG A 76 11.70 -8.11 14.41
C ARG A 76 12.05 -9.21 13.41
N HIS A 77 13.16 -9.89 13.64
CA HIS A 77 13.78 -10.81 12.67
C HIS A 77 12.90 -11.99 12.26
N ARG A 78 12.11 -12.54 13.20
CA ARG A 78 11.19 -13.66 12.90
C ARG A 78 10.14 -13.25 11.87
N GLU A 79 9.51 -12.11 12.08
CA GLU A 79 8.46 -11.59 11.20
C GLU A 79 9.06 -11.09 9.88
N ALA A 80 10.27 -10.53 9.91
CA ALA A 80 11.01 -10.18 8.71
C ALA A 80 11.22 -11.40 7.81
N ARG A 81 11.66 -12.52 8.39
CA ARG A 81 11.83 -13.79 7.66
C ARG A 81 10.53 -14.27 7.05
N GLU A 82 9.43 -14.25 7.80
CA GLU A 82 8.11 -14.65 7.30
C GLU A 82 7.64 -13.73 6.15
N ALA A 83 7.91 -12.42 6.25
CA ALA A 83 7.63 -11.47 5.18
C ALA A 83 8.49 -11.74 3.93
N PHE A 84 9.79 -12.01 4.09
CA PHE A 84 10.65 -12.38 2.96
C PHE A 84 10.25 -13.71 2.32
N GLN A 85 9.79 -14.69 3.10
CA GLN A 85 9.26 -15.95 2.57
C GLN A 85 8.02 -15.74 1.72
N ARG A 86 7.10 -14.87 2.20
CA ARG A 86 5.93 -14.45 1.41
C ARG A 86 6.34 -13.71 0.14
N ALA A 87 7.35 -12.85 0.21
CA ALA A 87 7.91 -12.16 -0.97
C ALA A 87 8.42 -13.14 -2.02
N LEU A 88 9.06 -14.23 -1.59
CA LEU A 88 9.59 -15.27 -2.47
C LEU A 88 8.52 -16.25 -2.98
N GLY A 89 7.25 -16.08 -2.59
CA GLY A 89 6.17 -16.99 -2.97
C GLY A 89 6.30 -18.39 -2.38
N VAL A 90 7.12 -18.57 -1.34
CA VAL A 90 7.33 -19.87 -0.69
C VAL A 90 6.13 -20.17 0.19
N LYS A 91 5.13 -20.84 -0.40
CA LYS A 91 3.97 -21.41 0.30
C LYS A 91 4.27 -22.84 0.72
N ASP A 92 5.32 -23.08 1.50
CA ASP A 92 5.58 -24.48 1.90
C ASP A 92 6.15 -24.65 3.33
N PRO A 93 5.53 -25.53 4.14
CA PRO A 93 5.95 -25.88 5.50
C PRO A 93 7.37 -26.45 5.66
N GLN A 94 8.12 -26.74 4.59
CA GLN A 94 9.43 -27.40 4.67
C GLN A 94 10.69 -26.52 4.65
N MET A 95 10.61 -25.19 4.59
CA MET A 95 11.74 -24.33 5.03
C MET A 95 12.03 -24.44 6.55
N LYS A 96 11.36 -25.36 7.26
CA LYS A 96 11.53 -25.78 8.67
C LYS A 96 12.91 -26.35 9.06
N LYS A 97 13.80 -26.73 8.12
CA LYS A 97 14.96 -27.58 8.44
C LYS A 97 16.35 -27.03 8.13
N ARG A 98 16.50 -25.90 7.43
CA ARG A 98 17.80 -25.54 6.81
C ARG A 98 18.14 -24.03 6.75
N ILE A 99 17.67 -23.24 7.71
CA ILE A 99 18.28 -21.92 8.00
C ILE A 99 18.92 -22.01 9.38
#